data_AF-A0A257M881-F1
#
_entry.id   AF-A0A257M881-F1
#
_cell.length_a   1.000
_cell.length_b   1.000
_cell.length_c   1.000
_cell.angle_alpha   90.00
_cell.angle_beta   90.00
_cell.angle_gamma   90.00
#
_symmetry.space_group_name_H-M   'P 1'
#
loop_
_entity.id
_entity.type
_entity.pdbx_description
1 polymer ?
#
loop_
_entity_poly.entity_id
_entity_poly.type
_entity_poly.pdbx_seq_one_letter_code
_entity_poly.pdbx_strand_id
1 'polypeptide(L)'
;MIYRDILTMCWSIKEVNRNLSDRKSTSDFSIKYLKNACSDLAGLMRETGKSMPDERLEVADRGGAKKSLSLQEVSEMLYDPRKIVELNLIDNVGRWARSKLPQVA
;
A
#
# COMPACT_ATOMS: atom_id res chain seq x y z
N MET A 1 16.06 4.86 0.16
CA MET A 1 15.57 4.87 -1.24
C MET A 1 14.20 4.20 -1.27
N ILE A 2 14.13 2.91 -0.94
CA ILE A 2 12.92 2.07 -0.89
C ILE A 2 11.68 2.74 -0.26
N TYR A 3 11.79 3.37 0.93
CA TYR A 3 10.62 4.01 1.56
C TYR A 3 10.02 5.18 0.75
N ARG A 4 10.85 5.93 0.02
CA ARG A 4 10.35 7.00 -0.86
C ARG A 4 9.62 6.41 -2.05
N ASP A 5 10.12 5.31 -2.60
CA ASP A 5 9.48 4.60 -3.72
C ASP A 5 8.13 4.03 -3.30
N ILE A 6 8.06 3.41 -2.11
CA ILE A 6 6.80 2.94 -1.50
C ILE A 6 5.80 4.10 -1.34
N LEU A 7 6.25 5.26 -0.83
CA LEU A 7 5.39 6.44 -0.69
C LEU A 7 4.87 6.96 -2.04
N THR A 8 5.74 7.03 -3.05
CA THR A 8 5.38 7.44 -4.41
C THR A 8 4.34 6.49 -5.03
N MET A 9 4.50 5.18 -4.80
CA MET A 9 3.54 4.17 -5.24
C MET A 9 2.20 4.33 -4.52
N CYS A 10 2.20 4.46 -3.19
CA CYS A 10 0.98 4.69 -2.41
C CYS A 10 0.24 5.96 -2.87
N TRP A 11 0.96 7.04 -3.17
CA TRP A 11 0.37 8.27 -3.69
C TRP A 11 -0.26 8.05 -5.08
N SER A 12 0.47 7.45 -6.01
CA SER A 12 -0.01 7.20 -7.38
C SER A 12 -1.26 6.32 -7.41
N ILE A 13 -1.30 5.27 -6.58
CA ILE A 13 -2.47 4.38 -6.45
C ILE A 13 -3.70 5.16 -5.97
N LYS A 14 -3.53 6.04 -4.98
CA LYS A 14 -4.64 6.87 -4.45
C LYS A 14 -5.17 7.84 -5.49
N GLU A 15 -4.29 8.54 -6.20
CA GLU A 15 -4.68 9.52 -7.21
C GLU A 15 -5.47 8.86 -8.35
N VAL A 16 -5.00 7.71 -8.84
CA VAL A 16 -5.72 6.97 -9.90
C VAL A 16 -7.07 6.43 -9.40
N ASN A 17 -7.12 5.90 -8.17
CA ASN A 17 -8.38 5.40 -7.60
C ASN A 17 -9.41 6.52 -7.37
N ARG A 18 -8.96 7.71 -6.96
CA ARG A 18 -9.81 8.91 -6.85
C ARG A 18 -10.35 9.33 -8.23
N ASN A 19 -9.48 9.42 -9.23
CA ASN A 19 -9.86 9.79 -10.59
C ASN A 19 -10.85 8.79 -11.23
N LEU A 20 -10.72 7.49 -10.91
CA LEU A 20 -11.67 6.44 -11.32
C LEU A 20 -13.07 6.63 -10.72
N SER A 21 -13.12 7.05 -9.45
CA SER A 21 -14.38 7.31 -8.76
C SER A 21 -15.10 8.52 -9.36
N ASP A 22 -14.32 9.51 -9.85
CA ASP A 22 -14.83 10.75 -10.43
C ASP A 22 -15.15 10.65 -11.94
N ARG A 23 -14.56 9.71 -12.69
CA ARG A 23 -14.70 9.64 -14.17
C ARG A 23 -14.83 8.21 -14.69
N LYS A 24 -16.04 7.82 -15.11
CA LYS A 24 -16.36 6.47 -15.63
C LYS A 24 -15.67 6.09 -16.96
N SER A 25 -15.23 7.05 -17.79
CA SER A 25 -14.84 6.81 -19.19
C SER A 25 -13.41 6.25 -19.41
N THR A 26 -12.59 6.16 -18.36
CA THR A 26 -11.20 5.65 -18.44
C THR A 26 -10.97 4.42 -17.55
N SER A 27 -12.05 3.67 -17.28
CA SER A 27 -12.09 2.58 -16.30
C SER A 27 -11.06 1.48 -16.56
N ASP A 28 -10.97 0.98 -17.79
CA ASP A 28 -10.25 -0.27 -18.05
C ASP A 28 -8.73 -0.11 -17.94
N PHE A 29 -8.20 0.99 -18.49
CA PHE A 29 -6.78 1.34 -18.36
C PHE A 29 -6.40 1.60 -16.90
N SER A 30 -7.25 2.32 -16.16
CA SER A 30 -7.00 2.66 -14.76
C SER A 30 -7.09 1.43 -13.85
N ILE A 31 -8.02 0.49 -14.11
CA ILE A 31 -8.11 -0.79 -13.39
C ILE A 31 -6.85 -1.64 -13.62
N LYS A 32 -6.38 -1.73 -14.88
CA LYS A 32 -5.14 -2.45 -15.20
C LYS A 32 -3.94 -1.81 -14.50
N TYR A 33 -3.85 -0.47 -14.52
CA TYR A 33 -2.81 0.25 -13.81
C TYR A 33 -2.83 -0.04 -12.31
N LEU A 34 -4.00 0.06 -11.66
CA LEU A 34 -4.11 -0.21 -10.22
C LEU A 34 -3.69 -1.63 -9.85
N LYS A 35 -4.06 -2.64 -10.64
CA LYS A 35 -3.62 -4.02 -10.41
C LYS A 35 -2.10 -4.16 -10.48
N ASN A 36 -1.47 -3.56 -11.48
CA ASN A 36 -0.02 -3.61 -11.64
C ASN A 36 0.67 -2.83 -10.50
N ALA A 37 0.20 -1.64 -10.19
CA ALA A 37 0.77 -0.80 -9.14
C ALA A 37 0.68 -1.47 -7.75
N CYS A 38 -0.44 -2.12 -7.43
CA CYS A 38 -0.55 -2.92 -6.19
C CYS A 38 0.41 -4.12 -6.19
N SER A 39 0.62 -4.77 -7.35
CA SER A 39 1.56 -5.89 -7.49
C SER A 39 3.02 -5.43 -7.33
N ASP A 40 3.39 -4.27 -7.87
CA ASP A 40 4.71 -3.69 -7.72
C ASP A 40 4.96 -3.26 -6.28
N LEU A 41 3.95 -2.66 -5.63
CA LEU A 41 3.99 -2.33 -4.21
C LEU A 41 4.14 -3.60 -3.34
N ALA A 42 3.45 -4.69 -3.68
CA ALA A 42 3.62 -5.98 -3.03
C ALA A 42 5.08 -6.49 -3.15
N GLY A 43 5.68 -6.35 -4.33
CA GLY A 43 7.10 -6.65 -4.56
C GLY A 43 8.02 -5.88 -3.61
N LEU A 44 7.87 -4.56 -3.55
CA LEU A 44 8.65 -3.69 -2.65
C LEU A 44 8.48 -4.07 -1.17
N MET A 45 7.24 -4.35 -0.74
CA MET A 45 6.96 -4.77 0.64
C MET A 45 7.61 -6.12 0.95
N ARG A 46 7.58 -7.06 0.00
CA ARG A 46 8.21 -8.38 0.14
C ARG A 46 9.73 -8.28 0.25
N GLU A 47 10.37 -7.48 -0.62
CA GLU A 47 11.80 -7.25 -0.57
C GLU A 47 12.20 -6.59 0.76
N THR A 48 11.42 -5.61 1.21
CA THR A 48 11.66 -4.97 2.50
C THR A 48 11.49 -5.96 3.66
N GLY A 49 10.46 -6.82 3.61
CA GLY A 49 10.23 -7.88 4.59
C GLY A 49 11.37 -8.90 4.68
N LYS A 50 12.00 -9.24 3.55
CA LYS A 50 13.20 -10.09 3.56
C LYS A 50 14.38 -9.42 4.28
N SER A 51 14.54 -8.11 4.13
CA SER A 51 15.62 -7.36 4.79
C SER A 51 15.33 -7.06 6.27
N MET A 52 14.06 -7.09 6.68
CA MET A 52 13.60 -6.75 8.03
C MET A 52 12.51 -7.74 8.48
N PRO A 53 12.87 -9.00 8.77
CA PRO A 53 11.90 -10.07 9.03
C PRO A 53 11.05 -9.85 10.29
N ASP A 54 11.60 -9.16 11.29
CA ASP A 54 10.91 -8.87 12.55
C ASP A 54 10.06 -7.59 12.49
N GLU A 55 10.17 -6.80 11.41
CA GLU A 55 9.43 -5.57 11.26
C GLU A 55 7.95 -5.86 11.03
N ARG A 56 7.12 -5.13 11.80
CA ARG A 56 5.68 -5.28 11.79
C ARG A 56 4.99 -3.94 11.56
N LEU A 57 3.91 -4.01 10.81
CA LEU A 57 3.09 -2.88 10.41
C LEU A 57 1.76 -2.94 11.16
N GLU A 58 1.41 -1.86 11.86
CA GLU A 58 0.11 -1.70 12.47
C GLU A 58 -0.92 -1.31 11.40
N VAL A 59 -1.83 -2.23 11.09
CA VAL A 59 -2.90 -2.07 10.12
C VAL A 59 -4.20 -1.83 10.85
N ALA A 60 -4.80 -0.67 10.64
CA ALA A 60 -6.16 -0.38 11.08
C ALA A 60 -7.16 -0.68 9.96
N ASP A 61 -8.20 -1.47 10.27
CA ASP A 61 -9.34 -1.64 9.36
C ASP A 61 -10.28 -0.42 9.37
N ARG A 62 -11.33 -0.46 8.54
CA ARG A 62 -12.34 0.61 8.48
C ARG A 62 -13.11 0.83 9.78
N GLY A 63 -13.22 -0.19 10.64
CA GLY A 63 -13.84 -0.09 11.96
C GLY A 63 -12.89 0.47 13.03
N GLY A 64 -11.63 0.74 12.68
CA GLY A 64 -10.60 1.20 13.61
C GLY A 64 -9.96 0.07 14.42
N ALA A 65 -10.30 -1.20 14.16
CA ALA A 65 -9.63 -2.32 14.81
C ALA A 65 -8.23 -2.46 14.23
N LYS A 66 -7.24 -2.51 15.14
CA LYS A 66 -5.83 -2.56 14.79
C LYS A 66 -5.31 -3.99 14.86
N LYS A 67 -4.51 -4.37 13.88
CA LYS A 67 -3.79 -5.65 13.83
C LYS A 67 -2.35 -5.39 13.48
N SER A 68 -1.45 -6.13 14.12
CA SER A 68 -0.03 -6.09 13.79
C SER A 68 0.27 -7.20 12.78
N LEU A 69 0.70 -6.83 11.58
CA LEU A 69 1.02 -7.77 10.49
C LEU A 69 2.50 -7.65 10.12
N SER A 70 3.15 -8.76 9.77
CA SER A 70 4.49 -8.71 9.18
C SER A 70 4.46 -8.08 7.79
N LEU A 71 5.61 -7.57 7.33
CA LEU A 71 5.71 -7.02 5.97
C LEU A 71 5.43 -8.08 4.89
N GLN A 72 5.74 -9.36 5.18
CA GLN A 72 5.44 -10.49 4.29
C GLN A 72 3.92 -10.70 4.16
N GLU A 73 3.18 -10.72 5.28
CA GLU A 73 1.72 -10.83 5.25
C GLU A 73 1.08 -9.65 4.49
N VAL A 74 1.56 -8.42 4.72
CA VAL A 74 1.07 -7.25 4.00
C VAL A 74 1.36 -7.36 2.49
N SER A 75 2.52 -7.88 2.10
CA SER A 75 2.86 -8.10 0.69
C SER A 75 1.89 -9.06 0.00
N GLU A 76 1.47 -10.13 0.69
CA GLU A 76 0.53 -11.10 0.15
C GLU A 76 -0.88 -10.51 0.02
N MET A 77 -1.31 -9.73 1.02
CA MET A 77 -2.61 -9.08 1.01
C MET A 77 -2.77 -8.00 -0.07
N LEU A 78 -1.67 -7.41 -0.54
CA LEU A 78 -1.68 -6.42 -1.64
C LEU A 78 -2.07 -7.02 -3.01
N TYR A 79 -2.07 -8.34 -3.15
CA TYR A 79 -2.62 -9.02 -4.34
C TYR A 79 -4.14 -9.21 -4.29
N ASP A 80 -4.77 -9.03 -3.12
CA ASP A 80 -6.23 -9.17 -2.95
C ASP A 80 -6.89 -7.78 -2.87
N PRO A 81 -7.61 -7.33 -3.93
CA PRO A 81 -8.29 -6.05 -3.93
C PRO A 81 -9.31 -5.88 -2.79
N ARG A 82 -9.92 -6.97 -2.31
CA ARG A 82 -10.87 -6.90 -1.18
C ARG A 82 -10.14 -6.54 0.11
N LYS A 83 -8.99 -7.19 0.36
CA LYS A 83 -8.16 -6.91 1.54
C LYS A 83 -7.56 -5.50 1.51
N ILE A 84 -7.14 -5.03 0.34
CA ILE A 84 -6.67 -3.65 0.14
C ILE A 84 -7.70 -2.63 0.64
N VAL A 85 -8.97 -2.85 0.30
CA VAL A 85 -10.09 -1.95 0.64
C VAL A 85 -10.56 -2.12 2.08
N GLU A 86 -10.68 -3.37 2.55
CA GLU A 86 -11.12 -3.74 3.92
C GLU A 86 -10.16 -3.19 4.99
N LEU A 87 -8.86 -3.36 4.76
CA LEU A 87 -7.79 -3.03 5.70
C LEU A 87 -7.10 -1.71 5.39
N ASN A 88 -7.64 -0.94 4.43
CA ASN A 88 -7.08 0.33 3.99
C ASN A 88 -5.55 0.27 3.76
N LEU A 89 -5.08 -0.79 3.08
CA LEU A 89 -3.66 -1.17 3.08
C LEU A 89 -2.76 -0.07 2.52
N ILE A 90 -3.21 0.66 1.49
CA ILE A 90 -2.42 1.72 0.87
C ILE A 90 -2.14 2.87 1.84
N ASP A 91 -3.11 3.21 2.71
CA ASP A 91 -2.94 4.23 3.75
C ASP A 91 -1.99 3.75 4.84
N ASN A 92 -2.20 2.53 5.33
CA ASN A 92 -1.40 1.96 6.41
C ASN A 92 0.06 1.77 5.97
N VAL A 93 0.30 1.26 4.76
CA VAL A 93 1.64 1.15 4.15
C VAL A 93 2.28 2.52 3.96
N GLY A 94 1.54 3.51 3.43
CA GLY A 94 2.05 4.86 3.27
C GLY A 94 2.43 5.51 4.60
N ARG A 95 1.63 5.35 5.66
CA ARG A 95 1.93 5.89 6.99
C ARG A 95 3.17 5.23 7.59
N TRP A 96 3.28 3.91 7.47
CA TRP A 96 4.46 3.18 7.92
C TRP A 96 5.72 3.60 7.16
N ALA A 97 5.69 3.68 5.84
CA ALA A 97 6.85 4.11 5.05
C ALA A 97 7.29 5.54 5.41
N ARG A 98 6.33 6.42 5.72
CA ARG A 98 6.62 7.79 6.18
C ARG A 98 7.27 7.81 7.56
N SER A 99 6.89 6.92 8.49
CA SER A 99 7.51 6.88 9.83
C SER A 99 8.96 6.39 9.81
N LYS A 100 9.40 5.74 8.72
CA LYS A 100 10.78 5.31 8.51
C LYS A 100 11.67 6.37 7.87
N LEU A 101 11.10 7.48 7.38
CA LEU A 101 11.90 8.60 6.89
C LEU A 101 12.32 9.49 8.06
N PRO A 102 13.53 10.08 8.01
CA PRO A 102 13.92 11.10 8.98
C PRO A 102 12.90 12.23 8.96
N GLN A 103 12.34 12.56 10.13
CA GLN A 103 11.54 13.77 10.30
C GLN A 103 12.50 14.94 10.04
N VAL A 104 12.29 15.66 8.94
CA VAL A 104 13.00 16.93 8.73
C VAL A 104 12.40 17.89 9.75
N ALA A 105 13.20 18.22 10.76
CA ALA A 105 12.88 19.22 11.78
C ALA A 105 12.81 20.63 11.17
#